data_AF-A0A4Q2YUA3-F1
#
_entry.id   AF-A0A4Q2YUA3-F1
#
_cell.length_a   1.000
_cell.length_b   1.000
_cell.length_c   1.000
_cell.angle_alpha   90.00
_cell.angle_beta   90.00
_cell.angle_gamma   90.00
#
_symmetry.space_group_name_H-M   'P 1'
#
loop_
_entity.id
_entity.type
_entity.pdbx_description
1 polymer ?
#
loop_
_entity_poly.entity_id
_entity_poly.type
_entity_poly.pdbx_seq_one_letter_code
_entity_poly.pdbx_strand_id
1 'polypeptide(L)'
;MFDRRGEVTPSDPLEFHLYHLARYWSRIVGFIRQYPGDPERWMDGNGGQAIRIANGFTESAINPASKVLNEWQIYKVASDATFHKRPLSGDDIEKASAAFERFLVAAGYNPWLP
;
A
#
# COMPACT_ATOMS: atom_id res chain seq x y z
N MET A 1 -15.71 -5.87 -19.94
CA MET A 1 -16.69 -6.49 -19.02
C MET A 1 -15.86 -7.21 -17.97
N PHE A 2 -15.68 -6.59 -16.80
CA PHE A 2 -14.84 -7.12 -15.73
C PHE A 2 -15.59 -8.25 -15.03
N ASP A 3 -15.00 -9.44 -15.02
CA ASP A 3 -15.64 -10.67 -14.56
C ASP A 3 -15.49 -10.81 -13.04
N ARG A 4 -16.61 -11.00 -12.35
CA ARG A 4 -16.78 -10.86 -10.89
C ARG A 4 -16.17 -12.03 -10.11
N ARG A 5 -14.86 -12.01 -9.83
CA ARG A 5 -14.25 -12.85 -8.78
C ARG A 5 -13.19 -12.09 -7.98
N GLY A 6 -13.62 -11.46 -6.87
CA GLY A 6 -12.71 -11.02 -5.79
C GLY A 6 -11.83 -9.80 -6.08
N GLU A 7 -12.12 -9.03 -7.13
CA GLU A 7 -11.41 -7.79 -7.42
C GLU A 7 -11.89 -6.69 -6.47
N VAL A 8 -10.93 -6.01 -5.82
CA VAL A 8 -11.18 -4.85 -4.96
C VAL A 8 -11.85 -3.75 -5.80
N THR A 9 -13.02 -3.29 -5.38
CA THR A 9 -13.83 -2.26 -6.05
C THR A 9 -13.85 -0.97 -5.24
N PRO A 10 -14.00 0.21 -5.87
CA PRO A 10 -14.09 1.48 -5.14
C PRO A 10 -15.25 1.56 -4.13
N SER A 11 -16.25 0.68 -4.25
CA SER A 11 -17.40 0.59 -3.34
C SER A 11 -17.13 -0.23 -2.08
N ASP A 12 -15.99 -0.93 -1.99
CA ASP A 12 -15.66 -1.71 -0.81
C ASP A 12 -15.38 -0.80 0.39
N PRO A 13 -15.62 -1.26 1.63
CA PRO A 13 -15.31 -0.48 2.82
C PRO A 13 -13.82 -0.09 2.89
N LEU A 14 -13.52 1.07 3.49
CA LEU A 14 -12.15 1.51 3.74
C LEU A 14 -11.30 0.40 4.40
N GLU A 15 -11.84 -0.28 5.41
CA GLU A 15 -11.17 -1.39 6.09
C GLU A 15 -10.76 -2.52 5.14
N PHE A 16 -11.58 -2.83 4.14
CA PHE A 16 -11.26 -3.83 3.12
C PHE A 16 -10.06 -3.38 2.27
N HIS A 17 -10.03 -2.11 1.87
CA HIS A 17 -8.89 -1.53 1.15
C HIS A 17 -7.61 -1.56 1.98
N LEU A 18 -7.69 -1.18 3.26
CA LEU A 18 -6.55 -1.18 4.17
C LEU A 18 -6.01 -2.58 4.44
N TYR A 19 -6.89 -3.57 4.61
CA TYR A 19 -6.51 -4.98 4.70
C TYR A 19 -5.73 -5.43 3.47
N HIS A 20 -6.28 -5.22 2.27
CA HIS A 20 -5.64 -5.65 1.04
C HIS A 20 -4.29 -4.93 0.80
N LEU A 21 -4.24 -3.63 1.10
CA LEU A 21 -3.01 -2.83 1.01
C LEU A 21 -1.92 -3.39 1.94
N ALA A 22 -2.27 -3.79 3.17
CA ALA A 22 -1.35 -4.45 4.11
C ALA A 22 -0.83 -5.79 3.57
N ARG A 23 -1.71 -6.58 2.95
CA ARG A 23 -1.33 -7.87 2.34
C ARG A 23 -0.38 -7.68 1.16
N TYR A 24 -0.62 -6.67 0.30
CA TYR A 24 0.25 -6.40 -0.84
C TYR A 24 1.63 -5.92 -0.39
N TRP A 25 1.70 -4.98 0.56
CA TRP A 25 2.97 -4.53 1.14
C TRP A 25 3.75 -5.67 1.77
N SER A 26 3.10 -6.46 2.64
CA SER A 26 3.73 -7.62 3.28
C SER A 26 4.30 -8.62 2.26
N ARG A 27 3.58 -8.87 1.16
CA ARG A 27 4.02 -9.76 0.08
C ARG A 27 5.24 -9.20 -0.66
N ILE A 28 5.23 -7.92 -1.03
CA ILE A 28 6.37 -7.28 -1.71
C ILE A 28 7.59 -7.28 -0.79
N VAL A 29 7.44 -6.84 0.47
CA VAL A 29 8.51 -6.84 1.47
C VAL A 29 9.09 -8.25 1.65
N GLY A 30 8.23 -9.27 1.74
CA GLY A 30 8.66 -10.67 1.80
C GLY A 30 9.50 -11.09 0.60
N PHE A 31 9.08 -10.72 -0.62
CA PHE A 31 9.83 -11.04 -1.83
C PHE A 31 11.16 -10.31 -1.93
N ILE A 32 11.23 -9.02 -1.61
CA ILE A 32 12.50 -8.27 -1.70
C ILE A 32 13.52 -8.76 -0.67
N ARG A 33 13.07 -9.24 0.50
CA ARG A 33 13.96 -9.84 1.51
C ARG A 33 14.54 -11.18 1.05
N GLN A 34 13.77 -11.96 0.29
CA GLN A 34 14.23 -13.23 -0.28
C GLN A 34 15.05 -13.04 -1.56
N TYR A 35 14.69 -12.05 -2.37
CA TYR A 35 15.27 -11.78 -3.70
C TYR A 35 15.61 -10.29 -3.84
N PRO A 36 16.66 -9.80 -3.15
CA PRO A 36 16.96 -8.37 -3.05
C PRO A 36 17.50 -7.74 -4.34
N GLY A 37 17.89 -8.56 -5.33
CA GLY A 37 18.52 -8.08 -6.57
C GLY A 37 17.59 -7.41 -7.57
N ASP A 38 16.27 -7.49 -7.39
CA ASP A 38 15.30 -7.00 -8.38
C ASP A 38 14.03 -6.38 -7.73
N PRO A 39 14.16 -5.29 -6.95
CA PRO A 39 13.03 -4.63 -6.29
C PRO A 39 12.05 -3.99 -7.30
N GLU A 40 12.56 -3.52 -8.43
CA GLU A 40 11.76 -2.86 -9.48
C GLU A 40 10.76 -3.84 -10.10
N ARG A 41 11.18 -5.07 -10.40
CA ARG A 41 10.26 -6.11 -10.92
C ARG A 41 9.07 -6.37 -10.01
N TRP A 42 9.26 -6.33 -8.69
CA TRP A 42 8.17 -6.56 -7.74
C TRP A 42 7.21 -5.39 -7.66
N MET A 43 7.72 -4.15 -7.74
CA MET A 43 6.90 -2.94 -7.74
C MET A 43 6.20 -2.69 -9.08
N ASP A 44 6.81 -3.05 -10.20
CA ASP A 44 6.23 -2.84 -11.54
C ASP A 44 5.25 -3.96 -11.93
N GLY A 45 5.29 -5.09 -11.20
CA GLY A 45 4.36 -6.20 -11.37
C GLY A 45 2.98 -5.98 -10.71
N ASN A 46 2.15 -7.02 -10.75
CA ASN A 46 0.77 -6.98 -10.25
C ASN A 46 0.64 -6.53 -8.79
N GLY A 47 1.65 -6.82 -7.94
CA GLY A 47 1.65 -6.42 -6.54
C GLY A 47 1.70 -4.90 -6.36
N GLY A 48 2.63 -4.23 -7.03
CA GLY A 48 2.71 -2.77 -6.94
C GLY A 48 1.58 -2.07 -7.70
N GLN A 49 1.06 -2.64 -8.78
CA GLN A 49 -0.17 -2.13 -9.41
C GLN A 49 -1.37 -2.18 -8.44
N ALA A 50 -1.53 -3.27 -7.69
CA ALA A 50 -2.58 -3.38 -6.70
C ALA A 50 -2.43 -2.34 -5.56
N ILE A 51 -1.20 -2.04 -5.14
CA ILE A 51 -0.91 -0.94 -4.21
C ILE A 51 -1.35 0.41 -4.78
N ARG A 52 -1.03 0.72 -6.04
CA ARG A 52 -1.45 1.99 -6.68
C ARG A 52 -2.96 2.15 -6.69
N ILE A 53 -3.68 1.10 -7.05
CA ILE A 53 -5.15 1.09 -7.10
C ILE A 53 -5.73 1.27 -5.70
N ALA A 54 -5.29 0.46 -4.73
CA ALA A 54 -5.77 0.53 -3.35
C ALA A 54 -5.45 1.87 -2.68
N ASN A 55 -4.33 2.51 -3.03
CA ASN A 55 -4.01 3.86 -2.59
C ASN A 55 -5.04 4.88 -3.08
N GLY A 56 -5.45 4.81 -4.35
CA GLY A 56 -6.45 5.72 -4.90
C GLY A 56 -7.81 5.60 -4.19
N PHE A 57 -8.25 4.37 -3.91
CA PHE A 57 -9.51 4.15 -3.18
C PHE A 57 -9.42 4.64 -1.73
N THR A 58 -8.33 4.31 -1.04
CA THR A 58 -8.10 4.72 0.34
C THR A 58 -8.06 6.24 0.47
N GLU A 59 -7.35 6.93 -0.43
CA GLU A 59 -7.27 8.39 -0.45
C GLU A 59 -8.65 9.04 -0.61
N SER A 60 -9.50 8.49 -1.49
CA SER A 60 -10.86 9.00 -1.68
C SER A 60 -11.78 8.81 -0.47
N ALA A 61 -11.46 7.85 0.42
CA ALA A 61 -12.25 7.51 1.59
C ALA A 61 -11.78 8.21 2.88
N ILE A 62 -10.56 8.76 2.91
CA ILE A 62 -10.04 9.50 4.08
C ILE A 62 -10.65 10.90 4.11
N ASN A 63 -11.35 11.21 5.20
CA ASN A 63 -11.88 12.54 5.44
C ASN A 63 -10.71 13.57 5.54
N PRO A 64 -10.74 14.69 4.80
CA PRO A 64 -9.70 15.72 4.86
C PRO A 64 -9.50 16.36 6.25
N ALA A 65 -10.52 16.34 7.12
CA ALA A 65 -10.43 16.81 8.50
C ALA A 65 -9.90 15.74 9.48
N SER A 66 -9.57 14.54 8.98
CA SER A 66 -9.12 13.43 9.81
C SER A 66 -7.73 13.68 10.37
N LYS A 67 -7.55 13.34 11.66
CA LYS A 67 -6.24 13.40 12.33
C LYS A 67 -5.20 12.46 11.71
N VAL A 68 -5.64 11.44 10.95
CA VAL A 68 -4.75 10.48 10.27
C VAL A 68 -4.32 10.93 8.88
N LEU A 69 -4.85 12.04 8.36
CA LEU A 69 -4.51 12.53 7.03
C LEU A 69 -3.00 12.80 6.89
N ASN A 70 -2.36 13.34 7.93
CA ASN A 70 -0.93 13.60 7.90
C ASN A 70 -0.11 12.31 7.71
N GLU A 71 -0.43 11.25 8.46
CA GLU A 71 0.24 9.95 8.32
C GLU A 71 -0.03 9.32 6.96
N TRP A 72 -1.25 9.47 6.44
CA TRP A 72 -1.59 9.04 5.09
C TRP A 72 -0.73 9.74 4.03
N GLN A 73 -0.56 11.06 4.13
CA GLN A 73 0.25 11.83 3.18
C GLN A 73 1.74 11.46 3.26
N ILE A 74 2.28 11.25 4.45
CA ILE A 74 3.65 10.76 4.64
C ILE A 74 3.83 9.41 3.95
N TYR A 75 2.90 8.48 4.17
CA TYR A 75 2.88 7.20 3.48
C TYR A 75 2.77 7.37 1.96
N LYS A 76 1.85 8.21 1.49
CA LYS A 76 1.57 8.40 0.06
C LYS A 76 2.80 8.90 -0.69
N VAL A 77 3.52 9.87 -0.13
CA VAL A 77 4.79 10.38 -0.68
C VAL A 77 5.83 9.26 -0.75
N ALA A 78 5.99 8.47 0.32
CA ALA A 78 6.93 7.36 0.33
C ALA A 78 6.56 6.28 -0.69
N SER A 79 5.27 5.91 -0.78
CA SER A 79 4.75 4.95 -1.75
C SER A 79 4.94 5.45 -3.19
N ASP A 80 4.59 6.69 -3.49
CA ASP A 80 4.75 7.26 -4.83
C ASP A 80 6.22 7.32 -5.23
N ALA A 81 7.14 7.59 -4.30
CA ALA A 81 8.57 7.53 -4.57
C ALA A 81 9.00 6.13 -5.03
N THR A 82 8.43 5.04 -4.49
CA THR A 82 8.78 3.67 -4.93
C THR A 82 8.41 3.39 -6.40
N PHE A 83 7.40 4.09 -6.93
CA PHE A 83 6.96 3.92 -8.32
C PHE A 83 7.72 4.78 -9.34
N HIS A 84 8.38 5.86 -8.89
CA HIS A 84 9.02 6.83 -9.80
C HIS A 84 10.54 6.92 -9.63
N LYS A 85 11.08 6.56 -8.46
CA LYS A 85 12.53 6.59 -8.20
C LYS A 85 13.22 5.44 -8.92
N ARG A 86 14.33 5.74 -9.60
CA ARG A 86 15.26 4.76 -10.20
C ARG A 86 16.71 5.19 -9.95
N PRO A 87 17.62 4.30 -9.52
CA PRO A 87 17.37 2.90 -9.13
C PRO A 87 16.52 2.83 -7.85
N LEU A 88 15.63 1.85 -7.80
CA LEU A 88 14.86 1.55 -6.59
C LEU A 88 15.63 0.57 -5.69
N SER A 89 15.64 0.82 -4.38
CA SER A 89 16.22 -0.10 -3.40
C SER A 89 15.16 -0.82 -2.57
N GLY A 90 15.50 -2.00 -2.03
CA GLY A 90 14.66 -2.69 -1.05
C GLY A 90 14.35 -1.80 0.17
N ASP A 91 15.33 -1.02 0.63
CA ASP A 91 15.15 -0.07 1.75
C ASP A 91 14.08 0.98 1.47
N ASP A 92 13.94 1.45 0.22
CA ASP A 92 12.89 2.41 -0.14
C ASP A 92 11.49 1.78 0.00
N ILE A 93 11.35 0.53 -0.41
CA ILE A 93 10.12 -0.26 -0.30
C ILE A 93 9.79 -0.55 1.17
N GLU A 94 10.77 -0.97 1.96
CA GLU A 94 10.56 -1.21 3.40
C GLU A 94 10.19 0.08 4.14
N LYS A 95 10.79 1.22 3.79
CA LYS A 95 10.42 2.53 4.34
C LYS A 95 8.98 2.92 3.99
N ALA A 96 8.54 2.68 2.76
CA ALA A 96 7.15 2.92 2.35
C ALA A 96 6.17 2.01 3.10
N SER A 97 6.49 0.71 3.23
CA SER A 97 5.71 -0.24 4.02
C SER A 97 5.63 0.18 5.49
N ALA A 98 6.75 0.58 6.10
CA ALA A 98 6.77 1.05 7.48
C ALA A 98 5.98 2.36 7.68
N ALA A 99 5.96 3.24 6.68
CA ALA A 99 5.10 4.43 6.71
C ALA A 99 3.61 4.06 6.67
N PHE A 100 3.25 3.06 5.87
CA PHE A 100 1.89 2.52 5.86
C PHE A 100 1.50 1.94 7.23
N GLU A 101 2.38 1.16 7.86
CA GLU A 101 2.13 0.61 9.20
C GLU A 101 1.90 1.70 10.26
N ARG A 102 2.65 2.81 10.21
CA ARG A 102 2.40 3.97 11.10
C ARG A 102 1.02 4.58 10.87
N PHE A 103 0.60 4.70 9.60
CA PHE A 103 -0.74 5.15 9.27
C PHE A 103 -1.81 4.21 9.85
N LEU A 104 -1.65 2.89 9.73
CA LEU A 104 -2.61 1.92 10.30
C LEU A 104 -2.72 2.06 11.81
N VAL A 105 -1.59 2.20 12.51
CA VAL A 105 -1.55 2.43 13.96
C VAL A 105 -2.25 3.73 14.33
N ALA A 106 -1.98 4.82 13.62
CA ALA A 106 -2.64 6.11 13.86
C ALA A 106 -4.15 6.07 13.61
N ALA A 107 -4.60 5.24 12.65
CA ALA A 107 -6.00 4.96 12.37
C ALA A 107 -6.66 4.03 13.38
N GLY A 108 -5.91 3.48 14.35
CA GLY A 108 -6.43 2.48 15.27
C GLY A 108 -6.85 1.19 14.58
N TYR A 109 -6.31 0.94 13.38
CA TYR A 109 -6.71 -0.17 12.53
C TYR A 109 -5.64 -1.27 12.56
N ASN A 110 -6.09 -2.51 12.82
CA ASN A 110 -5.24 -3.69 12.79
C ASN A 110 -5.66 -4.60 11.63
N PRO A 111 -4.93 -4.64 10.49
CA PRO A 111 -5.27 -5.49 9.35
C PRO A 111 -5.14 -7.00 9.62
N TRP A 112 -4.63 -7.38 10.80
CA TRP A 112 -4.34 -8.78 11.15
C TRP A 112 -5.38 -9.40 12.08
N LEU A 113 -6.34 -8.60 12.57
CA LEU A 113 -7.42 -9.08 13.41
C LEU A 113 -8.76 -8.94 12.66
N PRO A 114 -9.65 -9.93 12.78
CA PRO A 114 -11.00 -9.88 12.20
C PRO A 114 -11.92 -8.89 12.91
#